data_AF-A0A8R7TSQ1-F1
#
_entry.id   AF-A0A8R7TSQ1-F1
#
_cell.length_a   1.000
_cell.length_b   1.000
_cell.length_c   1.000
_cell.angle_alpha   90.00
_cell.angle_beta   90.00
_cell.angle_gamma   90.00
#
_symmetry.space_group_name_H-M   'P 1'
#
loop_
_entity.id
_entity.type
_entity.pdbx_description
1 polymer ?
#
loop_
_entity_poly.entity_id
_entity_poly.type
_entity_poly.pdbx_seq_one_letter_code
_entity_poly.pdbx_strand_id
1 'polypeptide(L)'
;MILVMRRGFCTDVAGHRFRRSSNSSFTLRFDKRSDSMNITASIPQKLLQIQGAMRVVEATNDDRELRIYMSFAEPVMNTSAEILAALTATGAVLTPTNRSTLGNRRFGFVVNKISSTAVVTVACDTSSVISRQGTPVYSSQPFTFLYDTRRPSVKLATSTVRTSSHTIPVLIKFEKPVFNFTSSAVQLSGGKLLSFHEASKSIYTMQILAVDKLVSVQVAENTAQDVAGNPNLPSDRLQVRHYSVPASSSSIAIIATVIFAATAIVATLLTVSTSSLIASGAMARPSSYSISEPSRNLLVI
;
A
#
# COMPACT_ATOMS: atom_id res chain seq x y z
N MET A 1 0.36 27.19 -17.85
CA MET A 1 0.75 28.28 -18.77
C MET A 1 0.11 29.56 -18.25
N ILE A 2 0.91 30.58 -17.93
CA ILE A 2 0.43 31.89 -17.47
C ILE A 2 0.73 32.87 -18.60
N LEU A 3 -0.31 33.51 -19.14
CA LEU A 3 -0.14 34.52 -20.18
C LEU A 3 0.02 35.89 -19.50
N VAL A 4 1.23 36.45 -19.55
CA VAL A 4 1.51 37.78 -19.00
C VAL A 4 1.57 38.76 -20.16
N MET A 5 0.61 39.68 -20.24
CA MET A 5 0.71 40.80 -21.17
C MET A 5 1.74 41.80 -20.65
N ARG A 6 2.61 42.29 -21.54
CA ARG A 6 3.60 43.32 -21.20
C ARG A 6 2.89 44.61 -20.77
N ARG A 7 3.46 45.36 -19.82
CA ARG A 7 2.98 46.71 -19.50
C ARG A 7 3.00 47.56 -20.77
N GLY A 8 1.89 48.25 -21.05
CA GLY A 8 1.75 49.09 -22.26
C GLY A 8 1.36 48.33 -23.53
N PHE A 9 0.95 47.06 -23.45
CA PHE A 9 0.52 46.31 -24.64
C PHE A 9 -0.62 47.00 -25.42
N CYS A 10 -1.47 47.76 -24.74
CA CYS A 10 -2.57 48.49 -25.33
C CYS A 10 -2.32 50.02 -25.34
N THR A 11 -1.17 50.46 -25.84
CA THR A 11 -0.93 51.88 -26.16
C THR A 11 -0.71 52.07 -27.66
N ASP A 12 -1.32 53.11 -28.23
CA ASP A 12 -1.02 53.49 -29.62
C ASP A 12 0.37 54.13 -29.75
N VAL A 13 0.76 54.45 -30.98
CA VAL A 13 2.05 55.09 -31.30
C VAL A 13 2.20 56.49 -30.69
N ALA A 14 1.09 57.10 -30.27
CA ALA A 14 1.03 58.40 -29.60
C ALA A 14 0.96 58.29 -28.06
N GLY A 15 0.96 57.07 -27.50
CA GLY A 15 0.95 56.82 -26.06
C GLY A 15 -0.44 56.77 -25.42
N HIS A 16 -1.54 56.84 -26.18
CA HIS A 16 -2.89 56.72 -25.64
C HIS A 16 -3.20 55.28 -25.24
N ARG A 17 -3.65 55.08 -24.00
CA ARG A 17 -4.06 53.77 -23.50
C ARG A 17 -5.46 53.43 -23.97
N PHE A 18 -5.62 52.31 -24.66
CA PHE A 18 -6.94 51.76 -24.94
C PHE A 18 -7.62 51.35 -23.62
N ARG A 19 -8.78 51.95 -23.33
CA ARG A 19 -9.64 51.57 -22.21
C ARG A 19 -10.64 50.52 -22.68
N ARG A 20 -10.69 49.38 -22.00
CA ARG A 20 -11.66 48.31 -22.27
C ARG A 20 -13.08 48.85 -22.03
N SER A 21 -13.96 48.76 -23.02
CA SER A 21 -15.39 49.04 -22.87
C SER A 21 -16.16 47.76 -22.50
N SER A 22 -17.43 47.90 -22.12
CA SER A 22 -18.32 46.77 -21.82
C SER A 22 -18.46 45.76 -22.99
N ASN A 23 -18.23 46.20 -24.22
CA ASN A 23 -18.34 45.37 -25.44
C ASN A 23 -17.00 44.83 -25.95
N SER A 24 -15.91 45.04 -25.22
CA SER A 24 -14.59 44.56 -25.65
C SER A 24 -14.42 43.06 -25.37
N SER A 25 -14.30 42.28 -26.44
CA SER A 25 -13.96 40.86 -26.41
C SER A 25 -12.48 40.63 -26.70
N PHE A 26 -11.85 39.71 -25.97
CA PHE A 26 -10.53 39.19 -26.29
C PHE A 26 -10.67 37.73 -26.73
N THR A 27 -10.26 37.44 -27.97
CA THR A 27 -10.30 36.08 -28.51
C THR A 27 -8.89 35.55 -28.57
N LEU A 28 -8.56 34.62 -27.67
CA LEU A 28 -7.32 33.86 -27.72
C LEU A 28 -7.56 32.59 -28.52
N ARG A 29 -7.03 32.53 -29.74
CA ARG A 29 -6.97 31.28 -30.52
C ARG A 29 -5.66 30.58 -30.22
N PHE A 30 -5.73 29.44 -29.56
CA PHE A 30 -4.61 28.50 -29.55
C PHE A 30 -4.67 27.73 -30.86
N ASP A 31 -3.77 28.04 -31.77
CA ASP A 31 -3.55 27.18 -32.92
C ASP A 31 -2.84 25.93 -32.40
N LYS A 32 -3.58 24.83 -32.26
CA LYS A 32 -2.93 23.52 -32.15
C LYS A 32 -2.15 23.39 -33.45
N ARG A 33 -0.83 23.30 -33.36
CA ARG A 33 0.07 22.94 -34.47
C ARG A 33 -0.69 22.05 -35.45
N SER A 34 -0.94 22.57 -36.66
CA SER A 34 -1.81 21.92 -37.64
C SER A 34 -1.24 20.56 -38.09
N ASP A 35 0.05 20.37 -37.84
CA ASP A 35 0.87 19.18 -38.00
C ASP A 35 0.98 18.31 -36.74
N SER A 36 0.13 18.51 -35.71
CA SER A 36 0.21 17.72 -34.47
C SER A 36 -0.54 16.39 -34.53
N MET A 37 0.06 15.37 -33.93
CA MET A 37 -0.52 14.06 -33.66
C MET A 37 -0.64 13.83 -32.16
N ASN A 38 -1.74 13.20 -31.74
CA ASN A 38 -1.94 12.74 -30.37
C ASN A 38 -2.34 11.27 -30.33
N ILE A 39 -1.86 10.57 -29.31
CA ILE A 39 -2.19 9.18 -29.01
C ILE A 39 -3.14 9.19 -27.80
N THR A 40 -4.30 8.59 -27.91
CA THR A 40 -5.29 8.52 -26.82
C THR A 40 -5.79 7.10 -26.63
N ALA A 41 -6.16 6.75 -25.40
CA ALA A 41 -6.83 5.49 -25.11
C ALA A 41 -7.96 5.70 -24.10
N SER A 42 -8.93 4.78 -24.09
CA SER A 42 -10.01 4.76 -23.11
C SER A 42 -9.55 4.11 -21.79
N ILE A 43 -8.51 4.68 -21.18
CA ILE A 43 -7.91 4.16 -19.94
C ILE A 43 -8.18 5.15 -18.82
N PRO A 44 -8.67 4.70 -17.65
CA PRO A 44 -8.91 5.60 -16.54
C PRO A 44 -7.59 6.18 -16.01
N GLN A 45 -7.61 7.49 -15.76
CA GLN A 45 -6.51 8.21 -15.11
C GLN A 45 -6.69 8.16 -13.59
N LYS A 46 -5.62 7.80 -12.88
CA LYS A 46 -5.56 7.84 -11.41
C LYS A 46 -4.49 8.80 -10.94
N LEU A 47 -4.85 9.64 -9.97
CA LEU A 47 -3.94 10.54 -9.30
C LEU A 47 -3.26 9.82 -8.13
N LEU A 48 -1.94 9.67 -8.22
CA LEU A 48 -1.13 8.99 -7.21
C LEU A 48 -0.04 9.92 -6.69
N GLN A 49 0.17 9.92 -5.38
CA GLN A 49 1.32 10.56 -4.79
C GLN A 49 2.52 9.61 -4.86
N ILE A 50 3.52 9.96 -5.66
CA ILE A 50 4.76 9.18 -5.85
C ILE A 50 5.92 10.08 -5.43
N GLN A 51 6.68 9.67 -4.42
CA GLN A 51 7.81 10.43 -3.87
C GLN A 51 7.44 11.87 -3.48
N GLY A 52 6.27 12.05 -2.87
CA GLY A 52 5.79 13.37 -2.43
C GLY A 52 5.11 14.22 -3.51
N ALA A 53 5.22 13.85 -4.79
CA ALA A 53 4.60 14.57 -5.90
C ALA A 53 3.33 13.86 -6.41
N MET A 54 2.29 14.62 -6.70
CA MET A 54 1.09 14.11 -7.38
C MET A 54 1.41 13.84 -8.86
N ARG A 55 1.23 12.59 -9.29
CA ARG A 55 1.42 12.14 -10.67
C ARG A 55 0.14 11.49 -11.17
N VAL A 56 -0.17 11.70 -12.44
CA VAL A 56 -1.23 10.98 -13.14
C VAL A 56 -0.64 9.67 -13.66
N VAL A 57 -1.33 8.57 -13.38
CA VAL A 57 -0.99 7.24 -13.88
C VAL A 57 -2.20 6.69 -14.60
N GLU A 58 -1.98 6.14 -15.79
CA GLU A 58 -2.99 5.42 -16.56
C GLU A 58 -2.77 3.92 -16.34
N ALA A 59 -3.80 3.27 -15.80
CA ALA A 59 -3.74 1.85 -15.51
C ALA A 59 -5.11 1.20 -15.67
N THR A 60 -5.15 -0.02 -16.20
CA THR A 60 -6.39 -0.78 -16.39
C THR A 60 -6.16 -2.27 -16.20
N ASN A 61 -7.18 -2.96 -15.73
CA ASN A 61 -7.28 -4.41 -15.71
C ASN A 61 -8.29 -4.96 -16.74
N ASP A 62 -8.93 -4.07 -17.51
CA ASP A 62 -9.90 -4.43 -18.54
C ASP A 62 -9.25 -4.33 -19.93
N ASP A 63 -9.27 -5.44 -20.67
CA ASP A 63 -8.81 -5.55 -22.06
C ASP A 63 -9.95 -5.52 -23.09
N ARG A 64 -11.21 -5.68 -22.69
CA ARG A 64 -12.35 -5.84 -23.61
C ARG A 64 -12.59 -4.60 -24.46
N GLU A 65 -12.24 -3.43 -23.93
CA GLU A 65 -12.39 -2.15 -24.62
C GLU A 65 -11.07 -1.43 -24.90
N LEU A 66 -9.94 -2.10 -24.68
CA LEU A 66 -8.64 -1.46 -24.75
C LEU A 66 -8.25 -1.14 -26.19
N ARG A 67 -8.50 0.12 -26.56
CA ARG A 67 -8.24 0.67 -27.88
C ARG A 67 -7.42 1.93 -27.76
N ILE A 68 -6.47 2.06 -28.68
CA ILE A 68 -5.64 3.23 -28.83
C ILE A 68 -6.05 3.92 -30.13
N TYR A 69 -6.19 5.23 -30.07
CA TYR A 69 -6.53 6.07 -31.20
C TYR A 69 -5.39 7.04 -31.48
N MET A 70 -4.91 7.01 -32.71
CA MET A 70 -4.06 8.02 -33.27
C MET A 70 -4.96 9.11 -33.86
N SER A 71 -4.85 10.33 -33.36
CA SER A 71 -5.63 11.48 -33.83
C SER A 71 -4.70 12.54 -34.40
N PHE A 72 -5.05 13.03 -35.58
CA PHE A 72 -4.26 13.98 -36.36
C PHE A 72 -5.01 15.31 -36.47
N ALA A 73 -4.30 16.43 -36.29
CA ALA A 73 -4.88 17.76 -36.43
C ALA A 73 -5.35 18.05 -37.87
N GLU A 74 -4.66 17.48 -38.86
CA GLU A 74 -5.02 17.49 -40.27
C GLU A 74 -5.19 16.05 -40.82
N PRO A 75 -5.97 15.86 -41.90
CA PRO A 75 -6.05 14.56 -42.58
C PRO A 75 -4.69 14.12 -43.09
N VAL A 76 -4.36 12.84 -42.92
CA VAL A 76 -3.14 12.24 -43.50
C VAL A 76 -3.43 11.47 -44.78
N MET A 77 -2.40 11.31 -45.61
CA MET A 77 -2.48 10.51 -46.85
C MET A 77 -2.33 9.01 -46.58
N ASN A 78 -1.76 8.64 -45.43
CA ASN A 78 -1.42 7.27 -45.10
C ASN A 78 -2.64 6.36 -44.91
N THR A 79 -2.44 5.09 -45.25
CA THR A 79 -3.40 4.01 -44.97
C THR A 79 -3.29 3.51 -43.53
N SER A 80 -4.28 2.76 -43.04
CA SER A 80 -4.22 2.16 -41.69
C SER A 80 -3.04 1.19 -41.52
N ALA A 81 -2.61 0.52 -42.60
CA ALA A 81 -1.47 -0.40 -42.59
C ALA A 81 -0.14 0.36 -42.50
N GLU A 82 -0.01 1.48 -43.22
CA GLU A 82 1.17 2.35 -43.12
C GLU A 82 1.27 3.01 -41.75
N ILE A 83 0.15 3.49 -41.20
CA ILE A 83 0.13 4.01 -39.82
C ILE A 83 0.55 2.91 -38.84
N LEU A 84 0.05 1.68 -38.98
CA LEU A 84 0.46 0.56 -38.13
C LEU A 84 1.96 0.26 -38.23
N ALA A 85 2.53 0.29 -39.44
CA ALA A 85 3.96 0.07 -39.66
C ALA A 85 4.83 1.18 -39.04
N ALA A 86 4.29 2.40 -38.92
CA ALA A 86 4.94 3.49 -38.21
C ALA A 86 4.85 3.38 -36.67
N LEU A 87 4.03 2.47 -36.14
CA LEU A 87 3.88 2.29 -34.69
C LEU A 87 4.88 1.28 -34.14
N THR A 88 5.50 1.66 -33.03
CA THR A 88 6.24 0.75 -32.16
C THR A 88 5.44 0.53 -30.88
N ALA A 89 5.05 -0.72 -30.61
CA ALA A 89 4.37 -1.11 -29.38
C ALA A 89 5.22 -2.09 -28.58
N THR A 90 5.46 -1.79 -27.30
CA THR A 90 6.09 -2.71 -26.35
C THR A 90 5.04 -3.28 -25.40
N GLY A 91 5.20 -4.54 -25.01
CA GLY A 91 4.28 -5.20 -24.07
C GLY A 91 2.89 -5.54 -24.63
N ALA A 92 2.62 -5.26 -25.91
CA ALA A 92 1.38 -5.57 -26.59
C ALA A 92 1.57 -5.71 -28.10
N VAL A 93 0.58 -6.32 -28.77
CA VAL A 93 0.47 -6.37 -30.23
C VAL A 93 -0.73 -5.53 -30.66
N LEU A 94 -0.52 -4.59 -31.58
CA LEU A 94 -1.60 -3.75 -32.11
C LEU A 94 -2.23 -4.38 -33.35
N THR A 95 -3.55 -4.30 -33.45
CA THR A 95 -4.28 -4.69 -34.67
C THR A 95 -5.21 -3.55 -35.11
N PRO A 96 -5.33 -3.29 -36.43
CA PRO A 96 -6.16 -2.20 -36.92
C PRO A 96 -7.65 -2.49 -36.68
N THR A 97 -8.42 -1.44 -36.45
CA THR A 97 -9.88 -1.51 -36.32
C THR A 97 -10.56 -1.15 -37.64
N ASN A 98 -11.76 -1.69 -37.87
CA ASN A 98 -12.62 -1.30 -39.00
C ASN A 98 -13.45 -0.03 -38.72
N ARG A 99 -13.04 0.80 -37.75
CA ARG A 99 -13.75 2.03 -37.39
C ARG A 99 -13.49 3.12 -38.42
N SER A 100 -14.44 4.05 -38.57
CA SER A 100 -14.29 5.22 -39.43
C SER A 100 -13.03 6.01 -39.09
N THR A 101 -12.27 6.38 -40.11
CA THR A 101 -11.05 7.18 -39.96
C THR A 101 -11.32 8.68 -39.83
N LEU A 102 -12.59 9.10 -39.83
CA LEU A 102 -13.01 10.50 -39.82
C LEU A 102 -12.32 11.32 -40.92
N GLY A 103 -12.23 10.75 -42.12
CA GLY A 103 -11.51 11.34 -43.25
C GLY A 103 -10.00 11.35 -43.04
N ASN A 104 -9.43 10.24 -42.58
CA ASN A 104 -7.99 10.06 -42.27
C ASN A 104 -7.46 11.04 -41.21
N ARG A 105 -8.32 11.46 -40.27
CA ARG A 105 -7.92 12.23 -39.09
C ARG A 105 -7.77 11.36 -37.86
N ARG A 106 -8.25 10.11 -37.91
CA ARG A 106 -8.21 9.20 -36.76
C ARG A 106 -7.98 7.76 -37.22
N PHE A 107 -7.14 7.03 -36.50
CA PHE A 107 -6.92 5.60 -36.73
C PHE A 107 -7.00 4.86 -35.41
N GLY A 108 -7.84 3.83 -35.33
CA GLY A 108 -8.04 3.04 -34.12
C GLY A 108 -7.33 1.69 -34.21
N PHE A 109 -6.70 1.29 -33.11
CA PHE A 109 -6.01 0.02 -32.96
C PHE A 109 -6.49 -0.69 -31.69
N VAL A 110 -6.78 -1.99 -31.79
CA VAL A 110 -7.03 -2.85 -30.62
C VAL A 110 -5.70 -3.32 -30.06
N VAL A 111 -5.57 -3.27 -28.74
CA VAL A 111 -4.40 -3.77 -28.01
C VAL A 111 -4.64 -5.25 -27.69
N ASN A 112 -3.88 -6.14 -28.31
CA ASN A 112 -3.99 -7.59 -28.16
C ASN A 112 -2.73 -8.19 -27.52
N LYS A 113 -2.83 -9.46 -27.08
CA LYS A 113 -1.72 -10.28 -26.58
C LYS A 113 -0.90 -9.60 -25.46
N ILE A 114 -1.61 -9.07 -24.46
CA ILE A 114 -0.98 -8.44 -23.31
C ILE A 114 -0.74 -9.52 -22.26
N SER A 115 0.47 -9.59 -21.71
CA SER A 115 0.74 -10.42 -20.53
C SER A 115 -0.18 -10.01 -19.38
N SER A 116 -0.42 -10.91 -18.41
CA SER A 116 -1.30 -10.61 -17.27
C SER A 116 -0.88 -9.35 -16.50
N THR A 117 0.40 -8.98 -16.56
CA THR A 117 0.94 -7.72 -16.06
C THR A 117 1.96 -7.21 -17.09
N ALA A 118 1.79 -6.00 -17.60
CA ALA A 118 2.67 -5.38 -18.59
C ALA A 118 2.62 -3.85 -18.52
N VAL A 119 3.74 -3.19 -18.78
CA VAL A 119 3.76 -1.76 -19.12
C VAL A 119 3.70 -1.68 -20.64
N VAL A 120 2.62 -1.09 -21.16
CA VAL A 120 2.42 -0.94 -22.60
C VAL A 120 2.84 0.47 -22.99
N THR A 121 3.80 0.57 -23.91
CA THR A 121 4.23 1.84 -24.49
C THR A 121 3.96 1.79 -25.99
N VAL A 122 3.28 2.82 -26.51
CA VAL A 122 3.07 3.02 -27.93
C VAL A 122 3.74 4.32 -28.37
N ALA A 123 4.66 4.19 -29.30
CA ALA A 123 5.32 5.30 -29.98
C ALA A 123 4.96 5.27 -31.47
N CYS A 124 5.04 6.42 -32.11
CA CYS A 124 4.83 6.57 -33.55
C CYS A 124 6.08 7.24 -34.14
N ASP A 125 6.68 6.61 -35.14
CA ASP A 125 7.67 7.24 -35.99
C ASP A 125 6.95 8.10 -37.04
N THR A 126 6.88 9.40 -36.78
CA THR A 126 6.11 10.31 -37.62
C THR A 126 6.82 10.72 -38.91
N SER A 127 8.05 10.27 -39.14
CA SER A 127 8.80 10.57 -40.37
C SER A 127 8.10 10.04 -41.64
N SER A 128 7.34 8.96 -41.49
CA SER A 128 6.57 8.32 -42.57
C SER A 128 5.12 8.78 -42.67
N VAL A 129 4.68 9.64 -41.74
CA VAL A 129 3.28 10.10 -41.67
C VAL A 129 3.19 11.51 -42.24
N ILE A 130 2.42 11.66 -43.32
CA ILE A 130 2.36 12.90 -44.11
C ILE A 130 0.92 13.40 -44.20
N SER A 131 0.71 14.69 -43.93
CA SER A 131 -0.58 15.35 -44.12
C SER A 131 -0.99 15.41 -45.60
N ARG A 132 -2.26 15.68 -45.88
CA ARG A 132 -2.73 15.92 -47.26
C ARG A 132 -2.02 17.08 -47.96
N GLN A 133 -1.45 18.00 -47.20
CA GLN A 133 -0.70 19.15 -47.68
C GLN A 133 0.77 18.82 -47.97
N GLY A 134 1.22 17.58 -47.71
CA GLY A 134 2.59 17.14 -47.95
C GLY A 134 3.54 17.40 -46.78
N THR A 135 3.04 17.80 -45.61
CA THR A 135 3.87 18.12 -44.44
C THR A 135 4.02 16.91 -43.51
N PRO A 136 5.23 16.59 -43.03
CA PRO A 136 5.40 15.59 -41.98
C PRO A 136 4.66 15.98 -40.70
N VAL A 137 4.13 14.99 -40.00
CA VAL A 137 3.43 15.19 -38.73
C VAL A 137 4.42 15.13 -37.56
N TYR A 138 4.12 15.80 -36.45
CA TYR A 138 4.90 15.73 -35.21
C TYR A 138 4.11 15.03 -34.10
N SER A 139 4.73 14.04 -33.44
CA SER A 139 4.15 13.34 -32.30
C SER A 139 4.38 14.10 -30.99
N SER A 140 3.39 14.08 -30.10
CA SER A 140 3.46 14.81 -28.83
C SER A 140 4.30 14.13 -27.75
N GLN A 141 4.45 12.79 -27.80
CA GLN A 141 5.29 11.91 -26.93
C GLN A 141 4.75 10.46 -27.02
N PRO A 142 5.53 9.43 -26.64
CA PRO A 142 5.01 8.07 -26.52
C PRO A 142 3.91 7.99 -25.46
N PHE A 143 2.88 7.20 -25.72
CA PHE A 143 1.78 6.92 -24.81
C PHE A 143 2.11 5.68 -23.98
N THR A 144 2.04 5.76 -22.65
CA THR A 144 2.38 4.65 -21.76
C THR A 144 1.32 4.44 -20.69
N PHE A 145 0.90 3.19 -20.50
CA PHE A 145 -0.02 2.80 -19.44
C PHE A 145 0.35 1.44 -18.84
N LEU A 146 -0.15 1.17 -17.64
CA LEU A 146 -0.01 -0.12 -16.98
C LEU A 146 -1.23 -1.00 -17.26
N TYR A 147 -1.01 -2.20 -17.76
CA TYR A 147 -2.02 -3.25 -17.82
C TYR A 147 -1.72 -4.29 -16.75
N ASP A 148 -2.69 -4.60 -15.90
CA ASP A 148 -2.51 -5.62 -14.86
C ASP A 148 -3.85 -6.27 -14.51
N THR A 149 -3.96 -7.58 -14.63
CA THR A 149 -5.15 -8.40 -14.30
C THR A 149 -4.96 -9.21 -13.02
N ARG A 150 -3.76 -9.20 -12.43
CA ARG A 150 -3.49 -10.00 -11.24
C ARG A 150 -4.15 -9.35 -10.03
N ARG A 151 -4.83 -10.12 -9.19
CA ARG A 151 -5.36 -9.61 -7.93
C ARG A 151 -4.25 -9.51 -6.86
N PRO A 152 -4.21 -8.47 -6.02
CA PRO A 152 -3.29 -8.41 -4.88
C PRO A 152 -3.53 -9.56 -3.90
N SER A 153 -2.50 -10.34 -3.57
CA SER A 153 -2.54 -11.28 -2.45
C SER A 153 -2.17 -10.59 -1.13
N VAL A 154 -2.69 -11.11 -0.02
CA VAL A 154 -2.53 -10.51 1.32
C VAL A 154 -1.98 -11.55 2.29
N LYS A 155 -0.92 -11.20 3.01
CA LYS A 155 -0.32 -12.03 4.05
C LYS A 155 -0.40 -11.33 5.39
N LEU A 156 -0.83 -12.07 6.41
CA LEU A 156 -0.85 -11.63 7.79
C LEU A 156 0.34 -12.23 8.55
N ALA A 157 0.98 -11.44 9.39
CA ALA A 157 2.05 -11.89 10.26
C ALA A 157 1.94 -11.23 11.64
N THR A 158 2.46 -11.91 12.65
CA THR A 158 2.62 -11.40 14.02
C THR A 158 3.91 -11.97 14.61
N SER A 159 4.38 -11.43 15.73
CA SER A 159 5.61 -11.89 16.37
C SER A 159 5.47 -13.32 16.92
N THR A 160 4.31 -13.67 17.47
CA THR A 160 4.06 -14.98 18.09
C THR A 160 2.60 -15.40 17.91
N VAL A 161 2.36 -16.69 17.70
CA VAL A 161 1.01 -17.28 17.64
C VAL A 161 0.44 -17.63 19.01
N ARG A 162 1.26 -17.52 20.06
CA ARG A 162 0.91 -17.74 21.47
C ARG A 162 1.57 -16.65 22.31
N THR A 163 0.79 -15.93 23.11
CA THR A 163 1.32 -14.83 23.92
C THR A 163 0.51 -14.61 25.19
N SER A 164 1.15 -14.10 26.25
CA SER A 164 0.48 -13.56 27.44
C SER A 164 0.31 -12.03 27.38
N SER A 165 0.95 -11.38 26.41
CA SER A 165 0.78 -9.94 26.19
C SER A 165 -0.65 -9.63 25.78
N HIS A 166 -1.25 -8.64 26.44
CA HIS A 166 -2.57 -8.13 26.07
C HIS A 166 -2.56 -7.40 24.73
N THR A 167 -1.40 -6.90 24.29
CA THR A 167 -1.27 -6.23 22.98
C THR A 167 -0.61 -7.16 21.99
N ILE A 168 -1.28 -7.37 20.85
CA ILE A 168 -0.82 -8.21 19.74
C ILE A 168 -0.57 -7.31 18.53
N PRO A 169 0.70 -7.16 18.07
CA PRO A 169 1.00 -6.49 16.82
C PRO A 169 0.71 -7.41 15.64
N VAL A 170 -0.01 -6.91 14.65
CA VAL A 170 -0.29 -7.61 13.38
C VAL A 170 0.24 -6.78 12.23
N LEU A 171 1.02 -7.42 11.36
CA LEU A 171 1.50 -6.91 10.10
C LEU A 171 0.63 -7.45 8.98
N ILE A 172 0.09 -6.54 8.16
CA ILE A 172 -0.68 -6.87 6.96
C ILE A 172 0.18 -6.46 5.77
N LYS A 173 0.56 -7.43 4.94
CA LYS A 173 1.41 -7.21 3.77
C LYS A 173 0.70 -7.62 2.49
N PHE A 174 0.50 -6.66 1.59
CA PHE A 174 0.04 -6.92 0.23
C PHE A 174 1.24 -7.21 -0.68
N GLU A 175 1.06 -8.07 -1.67
CA GLU A 175 2.08 -8.36 -2.70
C GLU A 175 2.40 -7.13 -3.56
N LYS A 176 1.43 -6.23 -3.72
CA LYS A 176 1.56 -4.99 -4.47
C LYS A 176 0.81 -3.83 -3.80
N PRO A 177 1.11 -2.57 -4.13
CA PRO A 177 0.41 -1.41 -3.59
C PRO A 177 -1.10 -1.47 -3.80
N VAL A 178 -1.86 -1.19 -2.75
CA VAL A 178 -3.32 -1.09 -2.76
C VAL A 178 -3.78 0.27 -2.26
N PHE A 179 -5.02 0.61 -2.61
CA PHE A 179 -5.71 1.84 -2.30
C PHE A 179 -7.08 1.52 -1.68
N ASN A 180 -7.62 2.48 -0.94
CA ASN A 180 -8.90 2.39 -0.21
C ASN A 180 -8.95 1.32 0.90
N PHE A 181 -7.80 0.76 1.29
CA PHE A 181 -7.72 -0.17 2.42
C PHE A 181 -7.80 0.59 3.74
N THR A 182 -8.76 0.22 4.59
CA THR A 182 -8.96 0.80 5.93
C THR A 182 -9.18 -0.32 6.94
N SER A 183 -9.17 0.01 8.24
CA SER A 183 -9.40 -0.99 9.30
C SER A 183 -10.76 -1.70 9.21
N SER A 184 -11.76 -1.09 8.56
CA SER A 184 -13.08 -1.71 8.34
C SER A 184 -13.03 -2.96 7.46
N ALA A 185 -11.96 -3.12 6.66
CA ALA A 185 -11.72 -4.28 5.81
C ALA A 185 -11.22 -5.51 6.58
N VAL A 186 -10.86 -5.34 7.86
CA VAL A 186 -10.30 -6.40 8.71
C VAL A 186 -11.40 -6.98 9.59
N GLN A 187 -11.67 -8.26 9.40
CA GLN A 187 -12.52 -9.05 10.28
C GLN A 187 -11.70 -9.44 11.51
N LEU A 188 -12.10 -8.89 12.65
CA LEU A 188 -11.47 -9.13 13.95
C LEU A 188 -12.47 -9.77 14.92
N SER A 189 -12.06 -10.86 15.56
CA SER A 189 -12.80 -11.47 16.67
C SER A 189 -11.86 -11.79 17.84
N GLY A 190 -12.40 -11.79 19.06
CA GLY A 190 -11.64 -12.09 20.28
C GLY A 190 -10.71 -10.97 20.76
N GLY A 191 -10.77 -9.79 20.15
CA GLY A 191 -9.99 -8.63 20.54
C GLY A 191 -10.60 -7.32 20.06
N LYS A 192 -10.01 -6.21 20.49
CA LYS A 192 -10.39 -4.85 20.11
C LYS A 192 -9.25 -4.16 19.36
N LEU A 193 -9.55 -3.49 18.26
CA LEU A 193 -8.59 -2.67 17.53
C LEU A 193 -8.15 -1.47 18.39
N LEU A 194 -6.84 -1.34 18.62
CA LEU A 194 -6.23 -0.18 19.30
C LEU A 194 -5.76 0.87 18.30
N SER A 195 -5.00 0.44 17.30
CA SER A 195 -4.45 1.32 16.27
C SER A 195 -4.32 0.61 14.93
N PHE A 196 -4.39 1.38 13.86
CA PHE A 196 -4.20 0.94 12.49
C PHE A 196 -3.41 2.02 11.76
N HIS A 197 -2.26 1.66 11.19
CA HIS A 197 -1.36 2.58 10.52
C HIS A 197 -0.96 2.04 9.15
N GLU A 198 -1.04 2.90 8.14
CA GLU A 198 -0.44 2.65 6.83
C GLU A 198 1.04 3.04 6.89
N ALA A 199 1.96 2.06 6.85
CA ALA A 199 3.38 2.33 6.73
C ALA A 199 3.78 2.59 5.27
N SER A 200 3.12 1.89 4.34
CA SER A 200 3.18 2.15 2.90
C SER A 200 1.93 1.57 2.24
N LYS A 201 1.71 1.85 0.95
CA LYS A 201 0.58 1.31 0.17
C LYS A 201 0.54 -0.23 0.10
N SER A 202 1.59 -0.94 0.51
CA SER A 202 1.60 -2.41 0.59
C SER A 202 1.81 -2.95 2.01
N ILE A 203 2.05 -2.10 3.01
CA ILE A 203 2.37 -2.52 4.37
C ILE A 203 1.53 -1.71 5.37
N TYR A 204 0.72 -2.43 6.13
CA TYR A 204 -0.12 -1.87 7.17
C TYR A 204 0.20 -2.56 8.49
N THR A 205 0.17 -1.80 9.58
CA THR A 205 0.36 -2.31 10.94
C THR A 205 -0.89 -2.08 11.75
N MET A 206 -1.20 -3.04 12.60
CA MET A 206 -2.38 -3.02 13.45
C MET A 206 -1.99 -3.46 14.85
N GLN A 207 -2.51 -2.80 15.87
CA GLN A 207 -2.39 -3.25 17.26
C GLN A 207 -3.75 -3.70 17.76
N ILE A 208 -3.82 -4.91 18.29
CA ILE A 208 -5.04 -5.49 18.86
C ILE A 208 -4.85 -5.66 20.36
N LEU A 209 -5.85 -5.23 21.13
CA LEU A 209 -6.03 -5.62 22.52
C LEU A 209 -6.75 -6.97 22.58
N ALA A 210 -6.09 -8.00 23.08
CA ALA A 210 -6.69 -9.30 23.32
C ALA A 210 -7.75 -9.19 24.43
N VAL A 211 -8.94 -9.70 24.16
CA VAL A 211 -10.07 -9.77 25.11
C VAL A 211 -10.36 -11.23 25.45
N ASP A 212 -10.33 -12.09 24.43
CA ASP A 212 -10.55 -13.52 24.56
C ASP A 212 -9.25 -14.32 24.42
N LYS A 213 -9.32 -15.60 24.81
CA LYS A 213 -8.20 -16.55 24.68
C LYS A 213 -7.79 -16.83 23.23
N LEU A 214 -8.66 -16.55 22.26
CA LEU A 214 -8.40 -16.75 20.84
C LEU A 214 -8.73 -15.49 20.08
N VAL A 215 -7.70 -14.82 19.58
CA VAL A 215 -7.82 -13.67 18.68
C VAL A 215 -7.71 -14.19 17.25
N SER A 216 -8.67 -13.84 16.41
CA SER A 216 -8.68 -14.19 14.98
C SER A 216 -8.76 -12.93 14.13
N VAL A 217 -7.92 -12.88 13.11
CA VAL A 217 -7.80 -11.74 12.18
C VAL A 217 -7.83 -12.26 10.76
N GLN A 218 -8.64 -11.63 9.91
CA GLN A 218 -8.68 -11.90 8.48
C GLN A 218 -8.94 -10.61 7.71
N VAL A 219 -8.30 -10.46 6.54
CA VAL A 219 -8.64 -9.41 5.58
C VAL A 219 -9.64 -9.99 4.59
N ALA A 220 -10.80 -9.36 4.48
CA ALA A 220 -11.84 -9.79 3.55
C ALA A 220 -11.43 -9.49 2.10
N GLU A 221 -11.98 -10.27 1.17
CA GLU A 221 -11.80 -10.03 -0.25
C GLU A 221 -12.51 -8.75 -0.71
N ASN A 222 -12.06 -8.17 -1.82
CA ASN A 222 -12.70 -7.02 -2.47
C ASN A 222 -12.84 -5.77 -1.60
N THR A 223 -11.96 -5.61 -0.61
CA THR A 223 -11.95 -4.48 0.32
C THR A 223 -10.89 -3.43 -0.01
N ALA A 224 -9.89 -3.82 -0.79
CA ALA A 224 -8.81 -2.97 -1.29
C ALA A 224 -8.61 -3.22 -2.78
N GLN A 225 -8.10 -2.22 -3.50
CA GLN A 225 -7.86 -2.32 -4.93
C GLN A 225 -6.49 -1.78 -5.30
N ASP A 226 -5.85 -2.35 -6.32
CA ASP A 226 -4.60 -1.78 -6.85
C ASP A 226 -4.83 -0.58 -7.78
N VAL A 227 -3.75 -0.08 -8.38
CA VAL A 227 -3.82 1.02 -9.34
C VAL A 227 -4.56 0.63 -10.63
N ALA A 228 -4.52 -0.63 -11.07
CA ALA A 228 -5.22 -1.09 -12.27
C ALA A 228 -6.72 -1.34 -12.03
N GLY A 229 -7.16 -1.40 -10.76
CA GLY A 229 -8.55 -1.67 -10.38
C GLY A 229 -8.82 -3.11 -9.95
N ASN A 230 -7.80 -3.94 -9.75
CA ASN A 230 -7.98 -5.31 -9.28
C ASN A 230 -8.29 -5.34 -7.78
N PRO A 231 -9.41 -5.95 -7.36
CA PRO A 231 -9.70 -6.12 -5.94
C PRO A 231 -8.79 -7.17 -5.30
N ASN A 232 -8.45 -7.01 -4.02
CA ASN A 232 -7.62 -7.95 -3.28
C ASN A 232 -8.30 -9.31 -3.11
N LEU A 233 -7.47 -10.36 -3.04
CA LEU A 233 -7.87 -11.69 -2.58
C LEU A 233 -8.02 -11.69 -1.04
N PRO A 234 -8.83 -12.60 -0.46
CA PRO A 234 -8.90 -12.72 0.99
C PRO A 234 -7.55 -13.19 1.53
N SER A 235 -7.21 -12.77 2.75
CA SER A 235 -6.04 -13.32 3.43
C SER A 235 -6.36 -14.68 4.05
N ASP A 236 -5.31 -15.44 4.35
CA ASP A 236 -5.39 -16.48 5.36
C ASP A 236 -5.82 -15.89 6.71
N ARG A 237 -6.42 -16.73 7.55
CA ARG A 237 -6.89 -16.33 8.88
C ARG A 237 -5.77 -16.51 9.88
N LEU A 238 -5.31 -15.40 10.45
CA LEU A 238 -4.32 -15.40 11.51
C LEU A 238 -5.02 -15.68 12.84
N GLN A 239 -4.56 -16.71 13.56
CA GLN A 239 -5.06 -17.05 14.89
C GLN A 239 -3.94 -16.94 15.93
N VAL A 240 -4.20 -16.17 16.98
CA VAL A 240 -3.28 -15.98 18.10
C VAL A 240 -3.97 -16.42 19.38
N ARG A 241 -3.33 -17.32 20.12
CA ARG A 241 -3.82 -17.76 21.43
C ARG A 241 -3.27 -16.83 22.50
N HIS A 242 -4.17 -16.11 23.16
CA HIS A 242 -3.85 -15.29 24.32
C HIS A 242 -4.06 -16.10 25.60
N TYR A 243 -3.07 -16.05 26.49
CA TYR A 243 -3.13 -16.73 27.78
C TYR A 243 -2.99 -15.69 28.89
N SER A 244 -4.01 -15.60 29.74
CA SER A 244 -3.90 -14.95 31.04
C SER A 244 -3.64 -16.02 32.10
N VAL A 245 -2.81 -15.68 33.09
CA VAL A 245 -2.71 -16.52 34.30
C VAL A 245 -4.09 -16.49 34.96
N PRO A 246 -4.76 -17.65 35.16
CA PRO A 246 -6.03 -17.68 35.84
C PRO A 246 -5.90 -17.02 37.20
N ALA A 247 -6.89 -16.22 37.61
CA ALA A 247 -6.88 -15.57 38.92
C ALA A 247 -6.63 -16.58 40.05
N SER A 248 -7.18 -17.79 39.93
CA SER A 248 -6.96 -18.91 40.86
C SER A 248 -5.49 -19.28 41.04
N SER A 249 -4.70 -19.33 39.96
CA SER A 249 -3.27 -19.64 40.04
C SER A 249 -2.49 -18.54 40.75
N SER A 250 -2.87 -17.27 40.54
CA SER A 250 -2.27 -16.15 41.26
C SER A 250 -2.62 -16.18 42.75
N SER A 251 -3.88 -16.47 43.10
CA SER A 251 -4.31 -16.60 44.49
C SER A 251 -3.59 -17.75 45.22
N ILE A 252 -3.45 -18.91 44.58
CA ILE A 252 -2.72 -20.05 45.16
C ILE A 252 -1.25 -19.69 45.39
N ALA A 253 -0.61 -19.00 44.45
CA ALA A 253 0.77 -18.58 44.59
C ALA A 253 0.97 -17.62 45.77
N ILE A 254 0.04 -16.66 45.97
CA ILE A 254 0.07 -15.74 47.11
C ILE A 254 -0.08 -16.52 48.42
N ILE A 255 -1.07 -17.40 48.51
CA ILE A 255 -1.31 -18.21 49.71
C ILE A 255 -0.08 -19.06 50.05
N ALA A 256 0.50 -19.75 49.05
CA ALA A 256 1.70 -20.56 49.24
C ALA A 256 2.89 -19.72 49.71
N THR A 257 3.07 -18.51 49.15
CA THR A 257 4.15 -17.58 49.54
C THR A 257 3.99 -17.10 50.98
N VAL A 258 2.77 -16.78 51.40
CA VAL A 258 2.47 -16.36 52.79
C VAL A 258 2.72 -17.50 53.77
N ILE A 259 2.28 -18.73 53.45
CA ILE A 259 2.54 -19.91 54.28
C ILE A 259 4.04 -20.13 54.42
N PHE A 260 4.79 -20.09 53.31
CA PHE A 260 6.23 -20.27 53.31
C PHE A 260 6.93 -19.22 54.18
N ALA A 261 6.58 -17.93 54.03
CA ALA A 261 7.13 -16.85 54.84
C ALA A 261 6.83 -17.03 56.34
N ALA A 262 5.60 -17.40 56.70
CA ALA A 262 5.23 -17.66 58.09
C ALA A 262 6.02 -18.85 58.67
N THR A 263 6.15 -19.94 57.92
CA THR A 263 6.96 -21.09 58.37
C THR A 263 8.43 -20.75 58.54
N ALA A 264 8.99 -19.90 57.67
CA ALA A 264 10.36 -19.43 57.79
C ALA A 264 10.56 -18.55 59.04
N ILE A 265 9.62 -17.64 59.34
CA ILE A 265 9.65 -16.81 60.55
C ILE A 265 9.57 -17.68 61.81
N VAL A 266 8.65 -18.66 61.85
CA VAL A 266 8.54 -19.57 63.00
C VAL A 266 9.82 -20.39 63.17
N ALA A 267 10.40 -20.90 62.08
CA ALA A 267 11.66 -21.65 62.13
C ALA A 267 12.84 -20.79 62.61
N THR A 268 12.93 -19.52 62.19
CA THR A 268 13.99 -18.62 62.66
C THR A 268 13.82 -18.27 64.14
N LEU A 269 12.60 -17.94 64.59
CA LEU A 269 12.29 -17.71 66.01
C LEU A 269 12.60 -18.93 66.87
N LEU A 270 12.21 -20.13 66.40
CA LEU A 270 12.53 -21.38 67.07
C LEU A 270 14.04 -21.56 67.18
N THR A 271 14.78 -21.37 66.08
CA THR A 271 16.25 -21.53 66.04
C THR A 271 16.96 -20.54 66.98
N VAL A 272 16.52 -19.27 66.99
CA VAL A 272 17.06 -18.24 67.91
C VAL A 272 16.76 -18.62 69.35
N SER A 273 15.52 -18.99 69.67
CA SER A 273 15.12 -19.38 71.03
C SER A 273 15.90 -20.59 71.53
N THR A 274 16.06 -21.63 70.70
CA THR A 274 16.85 -22.81 71.06
C THR A 274 18.32 -22.47 71.25
N SER A 275 18.87 -21.58 70.42
CA SER A 275 20.27 -21.13 70.56
C SER A 275 20.49 -20.35 71.86
N SER A 276 19.56 -19.46 72.21
CA SER A 276 19.57 -18.71 73.47
C SER A 276 19.45 -19.62 74.69
N LEU A 277 18.59 -20.65 74.62
CA LEU A 277 18.38 -21.60 75.72
C LEU A 277 19.59 -22.51 75.97
N ILE A 278 20.31 -22.88 74.90
CA ILE A 278 21.60 -23.57 74.99
C ILE A 278 22.66 -22.62 75.58
N ALA A 279 22.70 -21.35 75.15
CA ALA A 279 23.67 -20.37 75.65
C ALA A 279 23.46 -20.02 77.14
N SER A 280 22.22 -20.03 77.62
CA SER A 280 21.90 -19.77 79.04
C SER A 280 22.11 -20.98 79.95
N GLY A 281 22.46 -22.14 79.40
CA GLY A 281 22.63 -23.38 80.16
C GLY A 281 21.32 -24.04 80.62
N ALA A 282 20.17 -23.51 80.20
CA ALA A 282 18.85 -24.07 80.51
C ALA A 282 18.54 -25.34 79.70
N MET A 283 19.25 -25.58 78.60
CA MET A 283 19.24 -26.83 77.84
C MET A 283 20.67 -27.36 77.68
N ALA A 284 20.85 -28.68 77.84
CA ALA A 284 22.12 -29.32 77.54
C ALA A 284 22.42 -29.22 76.04
N ARG A 285 23.65 -28.82 75.69
CA ARG A 285 24.10 -28.86 74.30
C ARG A 285 23.99 -30.31 73.81
N PRO A 286 23.25 -30.59 72.73
CA PRO A 286 23.18 -31.95 72.21
C PRO A 286 24.60 -32.43 71.89
N SER A 287 24.91 -33.68 72.27
CA SER A 287 26.16 -34.32 71.86
C SER A 287 26.25 -34.26 70.34
N SER A 288 27.43 -33.92 69.83
CA SER A 288 27.69 -33.70 68.41
C SER A 288 27.41 -34.95 67.59
N TYR A 289 26.16 -35.14 67.20
CA TYR A 289 25.80 -35.96 66.05
C TYR A 289 25.99 -35.10 64.81
N SER A 290 26.76 -35.64 63.86
CA SER A 290 27.10 -35.04 62.58
C SER A 290 25.87 -34.53 61.83
N ILE A 291 25.58 -33.24 61.97
CA ILE A 291 24.68 -32.55 61.05
C ILE A 291 25.59 -32.06 59.93
N SER A 292 25.48 -32.73 58.77
CA SER A 292 26.12 -32.31 57.53
C SER A 292 25.79 -30.83 57.28
N GLU A 293 26.83 -30.01 57.16
CA GLU A 293 26.75 -28.60 56.79
C GLU A 293 25.91 -28.39 55.52
N PRO A 294 24.73 -27.73 55.60
CA PRO A 294 23.91 -27.46 54.43
C PRO A 294 24.51 -26.38 53.50
N SER A 295 25.61 -25.72 53.92
CA SER A 295 26.38 -24.79 53.09
C SER A 295 27.22 -25.47 52.01
N ARG A 296 27.32 -26.80 51.98
CA ARG A 296 28.12 -27.56 51.00
C ARG A 296 27.37 -28.00 49.73
N ASN A 297 26.08 -27.71 49.59
CA ASN A 297 25.28 -28.12 48.42
C ASN A 297 25.14 -27.05 47.31
N LEU A 298 25.99 -26.01 47.31
CA LEU A 298 25.93 -24.92 46.30
C LEU A 298 27.00 -25.00 45.22
N LEU A 299 27.54 -26.20 44.97
CA LEU A 299 28.43 -26.48 43.84
C LEU A 299 28.17 -27.90 43.36
N VAL A 300 27.22 -28.06 42.44
CA VAL A 300 27.26 -28.95 41.27
C VAL A 300 25.95 -28.74 40.48
N ILE A 301 26.13 -28.35 39.21
CA ILE A 301 25.20 -28.01 38.11
C ILE A 301 24.89 -26.52 37.97
#